data_AF-A0A3P8TSL2-F1
#
_entry.id   AF-A0A3P8TSL2-F1
#
_cell.length_a   1.000
_cell.length_b   1.000
_cell.length_c   1.000
_cell.angle_alpha   90.00
_cell.angle_beta   90.00
_cell.angle_gamma   90.00
#
_symmetry.space_group_name_H-M   'P 1'
#
loop_
_entity.id
_entity.type
_entity.pdbx_description
1 polymer ?
#
loop_
_entity_poly.entity_id
_entity_poly.type
_entity_poly.pdbx_seq_one_letter_code
_entity_poly.pdbx_strand_id
1 'polypeptide(L)'
;FINYLKVITKTESEANSKYHSESQEELQEFQQMSRDYEAELEAELKQCEGRNKELLLDNNRLRMELENIKEKFEAQHSDALRHISTLEEDLAQTTAVKDHLQKYIRELEQSNDDLERTKRATIMSLEDFEQRMNQVIERNAFLESELDEKENLLESVQRLKDEARDLRQELAVRQKERRPSSSLGKDTDRPDLPCPSAGNPSIPVTPSKPISSYATPPASSIRRGDGLTGTPLTTSARISALNIVGELLRKVGNLESKLASCRDFVYDTSVPRPALPAGPGSPAGLEAGNEAQATSLSPPPQYDR
;
A
#
# COMPACT_ATOMS: atom_id res chain seq x y z
N PHE A 1 -3.38 -80.15 119.84
CA PHE A 1 -4.08 -80.58 118.60
C PHE A 1 -5.03 -79.49 118.08
N ILE A 2 -6.04 -79.05 118.84
CA ILE A 2 -7.00 -78.00 118.41
C ILE A 2 -6.33 -76.68 118.03
N ASN A 3 -5.37 -76.20 118.83
CA ASN A 3 -4.62 -74.97 118.50
C ASN A 3 -3.77 -75.10 117.23
N TYR A 4 -3.25 -76.29 116.94
CA TYR A 4 -2.46 -76.54 115.73
C TYR A 4 -3.34 -76.55 114.47
N LEU A 5 -4.50 -77.20 114.53
CA LEU A 5 -5.52 -77.14 113.48
C LEU A 5 -6.03 -75.72 113.23
N LYS A 6 -6.27 -74.92 114.29
CA LYS A 6 -6.65 -73.50 114.15
C LYS A 6 -5.60 -72.66 113.42
N VAL A 7 -4.32 -72.88 113.75
CA VAL A 7 -3.22 -72.17 113.09
C VAL A 7 -3.15 -72.55 111.62
N ILE A 8 -3.24 -73.85 111.28
CA ILE A 8 -3.25 -74.32 109.89
C ILE A 8 -4.42 -73.74 109.09
N THR A 9 -5.65 -73.83 109.62
CA THR A 9 -6.83 -73.27 108.94
C THR A 9 -6.76 -71.76 108.79
N LYS A 10 -6.13 -71.06 109.75
CA LYS A 10 -5.92 -69.62 109.67
C LYS A 10 -4.90 -69.29 108.56
N THR A 11 -3.76 -69.97 108.53
CA THR A 11 -2.74 -69.79 107.48
C THR A 11 -3.25 -70.18 106.09
N GLU A 12 -4.07 -71.23 105.98
CA GLU A 12 -4.73 -71.61 104.72
C GLU A 12 -5.76 -70.55 104.31
N SER A 13 -6.55 -70.00 105.23
CA SER A 13 -7.49 -68.92 104.93
C SER A 13 -6.77 -67.63 104.49
N GLU A 14 -5.64 -67.31 105.13
CA GLU A 14 -4.82 -66.14 104.79
C GLU A 14 -4.16 -66.32 103.43
N ALA A 15 -3.64 -67.51 103.12
CA ALA A 15 -3.08 -67.83 101.80
C ALA A 15 -4.15 -67.77 100.69
N ASN A 16 -5.34 -68.31 100.94
CA ASN A 16 -6.44 -68.28 99.97
C ASN A 16 -7.01 -66.87 99.77
N SER A 17 -7.09 -66.07 100.85
CA SER A 17 -7.44 -64.65 100.79
C SER A 17 -6.40 -63.85 99.99
N LYS A 18 -5.11 -64.15 100.18
CA LYS A 18 -4.02 -63.51 99.43
C LYS A 18 -4.08 -63.88 97.95
N TYR A 19 -4.31 -65.15 97.62
CA TYR A 19 -4.51 -65.62 96.25
C TYR A 19 -5.72 -64.97 95.57
N HIS A 20 -6.82 -64.82 96.31
CA HIS A 20 -8.02 -64.14 95.80
C HIS A 20 -7.78 -62.65 95.57
N SER A 21 -7.04 -62.01 96.48
CA SER A 21 -6.60 -60.61 96.35
C SER A 21 -5.71 -60.42 95.12
N GLU A 22 -4.69 -61.25 94.95
CA GLU A 22 -3.76 -61.20 93.81
C GLU A 22 -4.49 -61.43 92.47
N SER A 23 -5.40 -62.40 92.40
CA SER A 23 -6.21 -62.64 91.20
C SER A 23 -7.20 -61.50 90.91
N GLN A 24 -7.70 -60.82 91.95
CA GLN A 24 -8.56 -59.65 91.80
C GLN A 24 -7.76 -58.43 91.30
N GLU A 25 -6.55 -58.23 91.79
CA GLU A 25 -5.62 -57.19 91.32
C GLU A 25 -5.25 -57.43 89.85
N GLU A 26 -4.89 -58.66 89.46
CA GLU A 26 -4.57 -59.01 88.07
C GLU A 26 -5.76 -58.79 87.11
N LEU A 27 -6.98 -59.13 87.54
CA LEU A 27 -8.19 -58.84 86.76
C LEU A 27 -8.42 -57.33 86.62
N GLN A 28 -8.20 -56.55 87.69
CA GLN A 28 -8.33 -55.10 87.64
C GLN A 28 -7.29 -54.46 86.71
N GLU A 29 -6.05 -54.93 86.75
CA GLU A 29 -4.99 -54.50 85.84
C GLU A 29 -5.37 -54.83 84.38
N PHE A 30 -5.83 -56.05 84.10
CA PHE A 30 -6.27 -56.43 82.75
C PHE A 30 -7.45 -55.56 82.27
N GLN A 31 -8.45 -55.33 83.12
CA GLN A 31 -9.58 -54.46 82.80
C GLN A 31 -9.13 -53.02 82.54
N GLN A 32 -8.15 -52.51 83.30
CA GLN A 32 -7.60 -51.18 83.09
C GLN A 32 -6.82 -51.11 81.77
N MET A 33 -5.95 -52.08 81.50
CA MET A 33 -5.21 -52.19 80.24
C MET A 33 -6.14 -52.29 79.02
N SER A 34 -7.25 -53.03 79.12
CA SER A 34 -8.26 -53.10 78.06
C SER A 34 -8.91 -51.75 77.80
N ARG A 35 -9.26 -51.00 78.86
CA ARG A 35 -9.83 -49.66 78.73
C ARG A 35 -8.84 -48.67 78.10
N ASP A 36 -7.58 -48.71 78.52
CA ASP A 36 -6.55 -47.83 77.98
C ASP A 36 -6.27 -48.13 76.50
N TYR A 37 -6.28 -49.42 76.11
CA TYR A 37 -6.15 -49.84 74.73
C TYR A 37 -7.35 -49.45 73.86
N GLU A 38 -8.58 -49.60 74.38
CA GLU A 38 -9.80 -49.12 73.71
C GLU A 38 -9.75 -47.61 73.47
N ALA A 39 -9.31 -46.83 74.47
CA ALA A 39 -9.14 -45.39 74.35
C ALA A 39 -8.09 -44.98 73.30
N GLU A 40 -6.99 -45.74 73.18
CA GLU A 40 -5.98 -45.53 72.14
C GLU A 40 -6.54 -45.81 70.74
N LEU A 41 -7.26 -46.92 70.56
CA LEU A 41 -7.93 -47.25 69.29
C LEU A 41 -8.98 -46.20 68.90
N GLU A 42 -9.78 -45.71 69.85
CA GLU A 42 -10.75 -44.64 69.60
C GLU A 42 -10.07 -43.32 69.19
N ALA A 43 -8.92 -43.00 69.80
CA ALA A 43 -8.14 -41.83 69.44
C ALA A 43 -7.56 -41.95 68.02
N GLU A 44 -7.02 -43.11 67.65
CA GLU A 44 -6.53 -43.38 66.29
C GLU A 44 -7.66 -43.33 65.25
N LEU A 45 -8.81 -43.95 65.55
CA LEU A 45 -9.99 -43.91 64.69
C LEU A 45 -10.42 -42.46 64.44
N LYS A 46 -10.56 -41.67 65.50
CA LYS A 46 -10.94 -40.25 65.41
C LYS A 46 -9.93 -39.43 64.60
N GLN A 47 -8.63 -39.71 64.76
CA GLN A 47 -7.59 -39.06 63.96
C GLN A 47 -7.69 -39.45 62.48
N CYS A 48 -7.95 -40.72 62.17
CA CYS A 48 -8.14 -41.21 60.80
C CYS A 48 -9.40 -40.63 60.15
N GLU A 49 -10.52 -40.59 60.87
CA GLU A 49 -11.76 -39.94 60.42
C GLU A 49 -11.55 -38.44 60.15
N GLY A 50 -10.81 -37.76 61.04
CA GLY A 50 -10.42 -36.36 60.87
C GLY A 50 -9.64 -36.13 59.58
N ARG A 51 -8.58 -36.92 59.34
CA ARG A 51 -7.79 -36.84 58.10
C ARG A 51 -8.64 -37.14 56.87
N ASN A 52 -9.50 -38.15 56.92
CA ASN A 52 -10.37 -38.50 55.79
C ASN A 52 -11.33 -37.35 55.46
N LYS A 53 -11.91 -36.72 56.47
CA LYS A 53 -12.77 -35.54 56.29
C LYS A 53 -12.02 -34.38 55.65
N GLU A 54 -10.79 -34.10 56.11
CA GLU A 54 -9.94 -33.05 55.53
C GLU A 54 -9.60 -33.34 54.06
N LEU A 55 -9.17 -34.57 53.75
CA LEU A 55 -8.90 -35.01 52.38
C LEU A 55 -10.13 -34.90 51.47
N LEU A 56 -11.33 -35.21 51.99
CA LEU A 56 -12.57 -35.05 51.23
C LEU A 56 -12.89 -33.58 50.94
N LEU A 57 -12.68 -32.68 51.91
CA LEU A 57 -12.87 -31.25 51.70
C LEU A 57 -11.88 -30.71 50.66
N ASP A 58 -10.61 -31.11 50.76
CA ASP A 58 -9.59 -30.73 49.79
C ASP A 58 -9.86 -31.29 48.40
N ASN A 59 -10.32 -32.54 48.30
CA ASN A 59 -10.68 -33.13 47.02
C ASN A 59 -11.84 -32.36 46.36
N ASN A 60 -12.86 -31.97 47.13
CA ASN A 60 -13.96 -31.15 46.62
C ASN A 60 -13.49 -29.77 46.19
N ARG A 61 -12.63 -29.11 46.98
CA ARG A 61 -12.03 -27.82 46.63
C ARG A 61 -11.25 -27.90 45.32
N LEU A 62 -10.35 -28.87 45.20
CA LEU A 62 -9.54 -29.08 43.99
C LEU A 62 -10.42 -29.40 42.77
N ARG A 63 -11.51 -30.17 42.94
CA ARG A 63 -12.46 -30.42 41.85
C ARG A 63 -13.14 -29.14 41.37
N MET A 64 -13.56 -28.28 42.28
CA MET A 64 -14.16 -26.99 41.93
C MET A 64 -13.16 -26.05 41.25
N GLU A 65 -11.92 -26.00 41.72
CA GLU A 65 -10.85 -25.21 41.10
C GLU A 65 -10.55 -25.71 39.68
N LEU A 66 -10.50 -27.03 39.49
CA LEU A 66 -10.29 -27.65 38.18
C LEU A 66 -11.42 -27.30 37.22
N GLU A 67 -12.68 -27.40 37.65
CA GLU A 67 -13.83 -27.05 36.83
C GLU A 67 -13.85 -25.55 36.45
N ASN A 68 -13.54 -24.68 37.41
CA ASN A 68 -13.43 -23.24 37.16
C ASN A 68 -12.32 -22.90 36.16
N ILE A 69 -11.18 -23.59 36.24
CA ILE A 69 -10.08 -23.41 35.27
C ILE A 69 -10.49 -23.89 33.89
N LYS A 70 -11.19 -25.02 33.79
CA LYS A 70 -11.73 -25.53 32.51
C LYS A 70 -12.73 -24.56 31.89
N GLU A 71 -13.70 -24.08 32.67
CA GLU A 71 -14.70 -23.12 32.19
C GLU A 71 -14.02 -21.84 31.67
N LYS A 72 -13.05 -21.30 32.41
CA LYS A 72 -12.28 -20.13 31.98
C LYS A 72 -11.49 -20.40 30.69
N PHE A 73 -10.85 -21.56 30.60
CA PHE A 73 -10.11 -21.94 29.41
C PHE A 73 -11.03 -22.08 28.19
N GLU A 74 -12.18 -22.76 28.34
CA GLU A 74 -13.16 -22.93 27.28
C GLU A 74 -13.75 -21.60 26.83
N ALA A 75 -14.09 -20.71 27.76
CA ALA A 75 -14.56 -19.35 27.45
C ALA A 75 -13.50 -18.58 26.65
N GLN A 76 -12.26 -18.50 27.16
CA GLN A 76 -11.16 -17.81 26.47
C GLN A 76 -10.85 -18.41 25.10
N HIS A 77 -10.89 -19.74 24.98
CA HIS A 77 -10.67 -20.43 23.72
C HIS A 77 -11.78 -20.12 22.71
N SER A 78 -13.04 -20.11 23.16
CA SER A 78 -14.19 -19.76 22.32
C SER A 78 -14.13 -18.31 21.81
N ASP A 79 -13.74 -17.37 22.68
CA ASP A 79 -13.55 -15.97 22.31
C ASP A 79 -12.39 -15.79 21.34
N ALA A 80 -11.26 -16.49 21.56
CA ALA A 80 -10.12 -16.49 20.66
C ALA A 80 -10.50 -17.00 19.26
N LEU A 81 -11.24 -18.11 19.17
CA LEU A 81 -11.74 -18.63 17.89
C LEU A 81 -12.67 -17.65 17.19
N ARG A 82 -13.54 -16.97 17.95
CA ARG A 82 -14.42 -15.94 17.40
C ARG A 82 -13.61 -14.76 16.85
N HIS A 83 -12.62 -14.29 17.59
CA HIS A 83 -11.72 -13.22 17.14
C HIS A 83 -10.93 -13.61 15.89
N ILE A 84 -10.39 -14.83 15.83
CA ILE A 84 -9.70 -15.36 14.64
C ILE A 84 -10.66 -15.35 13.45
N SER A 85 -11.89 -15.86 13.62
CA SER A 85 -12.88 -15.91 12.54
C SER A 85 -13.21 -14.51 11.98
N THR A 86 -13.36 -13.51 12.86
CA THR A 86 -13.59 -12.12 12.43
C THR A 86 -12.38 -11.55 11.67
N LEU A 87 -11.16 -11.80 12.15
CA LEU A 87 -9.94 -11.34 11.46
C LEU A 87 -9.77 -12.00 10.09
N GLU A 88 -10.13 -13.27 9.96
CA GLU A 88 -10.12 -13.99 8.68
C GLU A 88 -11.15 -13.40 7.69
N GLU A 89 -12.34 -13.05 8.17
CA GLU A 89 -13.36 -12.37 7.37
C GLU A 89 -12.90 -10.97 6.90
N ASP A 90 -12.35 -10.16 7.81
CA ASP A 90 -11.82 -8.83 7.50
C ASP A 90 -10.66 -8.90 6.49
N LEU A 91 -9.79 -9.90 6.62
CA LEU A 91 -8.68 -10.14 5.70
C LEU A 91 -9.20 -10.54 4.31
N ALA A 92 -10.20 -11.41 4.25
CA ALA A 92 -10.85 -11.80 2.99
C ALA A 92 -11.52 -10.60 2.32
N GLN A 93 -12.26 -9.77 3.09
CA GLN A 93 -12.90 -8.56 2.59
C GLN A 93 -11.88 -7.56 2.05
N THR A 94 -10.82 -7.28 2.81
CA THR A 94 -9.76 -6.35 2.43
C THR A 94 -9.06 -6.81 1.15
N THR A 95 -8.82 -8.12 1.03
CA THR A 95 -8.22 -8.71 -0.18
C THR A 95 -9.15 -8.56 -1.39
N ALA A 96 -10.45 -8.81 -1.22
CA ALA A 96 -11.43 -8.64 -2.29
C ALA A 96 -11.54 -7.18 -2.75
N VAL A 97 -11.53 -6.21 -1.83
CA VAL A 97 -11.53 -4.77 -2.15
C VAL A 97 -10.25 -4.37 -2.89
N LYS A 98 -9.09 -4.83 -2.43
CA LYS A 98 -7.81 -4.60 -3.11
C LYS A 98 -7.84 -5.12 -4.55
N ASP A 99 -8.31 -6.35 -4.76
CA ASP A 99 -8.37 -6.97 -6.07
C ASP A 99 -9.36 -6.23 -7.00
N HIS A 100 -10.48 -5.76 -6.46
CA HIS A 100 -11.42 -4.92 -7.19
C HIS A 100 -10.79 -3.59 -7.62
N LEU A 101 -10.12 -2.88 -6.70
CA LEU A 101 -9.44 -1.62 -7.01
C LEU A 101 -8.32 -1.80 -8.04
N GLN A 102 -7.58 -2.91 -7.98
CA GLN A 102 -6.56 -3.23 -8.99
C GLN A 102 -7.16 -3.45 -10.37
N LYS A 103 -8.33 -4.11 -10.48
CA LYS A 103 -9.05 -4.25 -11.75
C LYS A 103 -9.52 -2.88 -12.25
N TYR A 104 -10.11 -2.08 -11.37
CA TYR A 104 -10.61 -0.75 -11.70
C TYR A 104 -9.50 0.19 -12.18
N ILE A 105 -8.31 0.14 -11.59
CA ILE A 105 -7.14 0.92 -12.07
C ILE A 105 -6.80 0.55 -13.51
N ARG A 106 -6.76 -0.75 -13.86
CA ARG A 106 -6.47 -1.19 -15.22
C ARG A 106 -7.54 -0.72 -16.22
N GLU A 107 -8.80 -0.73 -15.82
CA GLU A 107 -9.91 -0.22 -16.64
C GLU A 107 -9.78 1.29 -16.89
N LEU A 108 -9.40 2.06 -15.86
CA LEU A 108 -9.14 3.49 -16.00
C LEU A 108 -7.93 3.77 -16.90
N GLU A 109 -6.85 3.01 -16.76
CA GLU A 109 -5.68 3.11 -17.63
C GLU A 109 -6.05 2.85 -19.10
N GLN A 110 -6.82 1.78 -19.36
CA GLN A 110 -7.30 1.47 -20.71
C GLN A 110 -8.19 2.59 -21.27
N SER A 111 -9.15 3.10 -20.49
CA SER A 111 -10.02 4.19 -20.92
C SER A 111 -9.23 5.48 -21.20
N ASN A 112 -8.14 5.72 -20.48
CA ASN A 112 -7.28 6.86 -20.71
C ASN A 112 -6.48 6.72 -22.01
N ASP A 113 -5.92 5.54 -22.28
CA ASP A 113 -5.25 5.23 -23.54
C ASP A 113 -6.19 5.42 -24.75
N ASP A 114 -7.43 4.95 -24.65
CA ASP A 114 -8.46 5.13 -25.68
C ASP A 114 -8.83 6.61 -25.89
N LEU A 115 -8.91 7.38 -24.80
CA LEU A 115 -9.15 8.81 -24.85
C LEU A 115 -7.99 9.55 -25.52
N GLU A 116 -6.74 9.22 -25.18
CA GLU A 116 -5.56 9.78 -25.83
C GLU A 116 -5.51 9.44 -27.32
N ARG A 117 -5.84 8.21 -27.68
CA ARG A 117 -5.91 7.77 -29.08
C ARG A 117 -6.95 8.59 -29.85
N THR A 118 -8.13 8.76 -29.28
CA THR A 118 -9.20 9.57 -29.87
C THR A 118 -8.77 11.02 -30.01
N LYS A 119 -8.13 11.59 -28.99
CA LYS A 119 -7.57 12.95 -29.03
C LYS A 119 -6.56 13.12 -30.17
N ARG A 120 -5.64 12.18 -30.35
CA ARG A 120 -4.66 12.22 -31.45
C ARG A 120 -5.33 12.17 -32.81
N ALA A 121 -6.32 11.29 -32.99
CA ALA A 121 -7.09 11.20 -34.24
C ALA A 121 -7.86 12.51 -34.53
N THR A 122 -8.48 13.11 -33.52
CA THR A 122 -9.17 14.41 -33.66
C THR A 122 -8.21 15.52 -34.05
N ILE A 123 -7.04 15.62 -33.41
CA ILE A 123 -6.02 16.62 -33.75
C ILE A 123 -5.59 16.46 -35.21
N MET A 124 -5.25 15.23 -35.64
CA MET A 124 -4.87 14.98 -37.04
C MET A 124 -5.98 15.38 -38.02
N SER A 125 -7.25 15.08 -37.70
CA SER A 125 -8.37 15.48 -38.56
C SER A 125 -8.56 17.00 -38.63
N LEU A 126 -8.23 17.73 -37.56
CA LEU A 126 -8.26 19.19 -37.55
C LEU A 126 -7.11 19.76 -38.38
N GLU A 127 -5.89 19.25 -38.20
CA GLU A 127 -4.71 19.63 -39.00
C GLU A 127 -4.95 19.40 -40.51
N ASP A 128 -5.56 18.27 -40.88
CA ASP A 128 -5.96 17.98 -42.27
C ASP A 128 -7.02 18.96 -42.82
N PHE A 129 -7.91 19.46 -41.96
CA PHE A 129 -8.89 20.47 -42.33
C PHE A 129 -8.23 21.84 -42.51
N GLU A 130 -7.36 22.23 -41.59
CA GLU A 130 -6.58 23.47 -41.65
C GLU A 130 -5.72 23.52 -42.91
N GLN A 131 -5.02 22.43 -43.25
CA GLN A 131 -4.21 22.37 -44.47
C GLN A 131 -5.05 22.54 -45.74
N ARG A 132 -6.22 21.88 -45.81
CA ARG A 132 -7.15 22.04 -46.94
C ARG A 132 -7.70 23.46 -47.03
N MET A 133 -8.02 24.07 -45.89
CA MET A 133 -8.48 25.45 -45.84
C MET A 133 -7.41 26.42 -46.35
N ASN A 134 -6.16 26.24 -45.91
CA ASN A 134 -5.04 27.04 -46.40
C ASN A 134 -4.85 26.93 -47.92
N GLN A 135 -4.95 25.72 -48.49
CA GLN A 135 -4.89 25.54 -49.95
C GLN A 135 -6.02 26.26 -50.70
N VAL A 136 -7.21 26.34 -50.11
CA VAL A 136 -8.34 27.10 -50.69
C VAL A 136 -8.06 28.60 -50.61
N ILE A 137 -7.53 29.08 -49.48
CA ILE A 137 -7.13 30.49 -49.31
C ILE A 137 -6.06 30.87 -50.34
N GLU A 138 -5.01 30.06 -50.50
CA GLU A 138 -3.95 30.28 -51.50
C GLU A 138 -4.51 30.33 -52.93
N ARG A 139 -5.42 29.42 -53.29
CA ARG A 139 -6.09 29.45 -54.59
C ARG A 139 -6.94 30.70 -54.78
N ASN A 140 -7.68 31.13 -53.76
CA ASN A 140 -8.48 32.35 -53.84
C ASN A 140 -7.61 33.59 -54.03
N ALA A 141 -6.51 33.71 -53.28
CA ALA A 141 -5.57 34.82 -53.43
C ALA A 141 -4.95 34.85 -54.84
N PHE A 142 -4.63 33.68 -55.41
CA PHE A 142 -4.16 33.59 -56.79
C PHE A 142 -5.23 34.07 -57.79
N LEU A 143 -6.47 33.61 -57.65
CA LEU A 143 -7.58 34.05 -58.51
C LEU A 143 -7.89 35.55 -58.36
N GLU A 144 -7.79 36.11 -57.16
CA GLU A 144 -7.92 37.55 -56.93
C GLU A 144 -6.86 38.33 -57.72
N SER A 145 -5.59 37.87 -57.70
CA SER A 145 -4.53 38.51 -58.50
C SER A 145 -4.76 38.43 -60.01
N GLU A 146 -5.29 37.30 -60.53
CA GLU A 146 -5.66 37.19 -61.95
C GLU A 146 -6.80 38.14 -62.33
N LEU A 147 -7.76 38.36 -61.42
CA LEU A 147 -8.83 39.34 -61.61
C LEU A 147 -8.29 40.78 -61.61
N ASP A 148 -7.37 41.11 -60.71
CA ASP A 148 -6.71 42.42 -60.65
C ASP A 148 -5.90 42.71 -61.93
N GLU A 149 -5.14 41.74 -62.43
CA GLU A 149 -4.42 41.85 -63.71
C GLU A 149 -5.36 42.10 -64.88
N LYS A 150 -6.50 41.39 -64.90
CA LYS A 150 -7.54 41.59 -65.91
C LYS A 150 -8.16 42.98 -65.82
N GLU A 151 -8.41 43.51 -64.63
CA GLU A 151 -8.91 44.87 -64.42
C GLU A 151 -7.89 45.91 -64.92
N ASN A 152 -6.61 45.76 -64.58
CA ASN A 152 -5.53 46.64 -65.05
C ASN A 152 -5.41 46.65 -66.59
N LEU A 153 -5.57 45.49 -67.23
CA LEU A 153 -5.56 45.40 -68.68
C LEU A 153 -6.80 46.08 -69.30
N LEU A 154 -7.97 45.92 -68.69
CA LEU A 154 -9.19 46.61 -69.13
C LEU A 154 -9.02 48.14 -69.04
N GLU A 155 -8.43 48.65 -67.96
CA GLU A 155 -8.12 50.07 -67.81
C GLU A 155 -7.14 50.54 -68.89
N SER A 156 -6.08 49.77 -69.14
CA SER A 156 -5.09 50.09 -70.18
C SER A 156 -5.69 50.12 -71.58
N VAL A 157 -6.55 49.15 -71.90
CA VAL A 157 -7.31 49.11 -73.16
C VAL A 157 -8.24 50.30 -73.27
N GLN A 158 -8.89 50.71 -72.17
CA GLN A 158 -9.76 51.87 -72.16
C GLN A 158 -8.99 53.17 -72.42
N ARG A 159 -7.85 53.37 -71.75
CA ARG A 159 -6.95 54.51 -72.00
C ARG A 159 -6.48 54.56 -73.45
N LEU A 160 -6.00 53.46 -74.01
CA LEU A 160 -5.59 53.37 -75.43
C LEU A 160 -6.75 53.66 -76.40
N LYS A 161 -7.98 53.24 -76.07
CA LYS A 161 -9.16 53.57 -76.87
C LYS A 161 -9.46 55.06 -76.86
N ASP A 162 -9.29 55.71 -75.72
CA ASP A 162 -9.50 57.15 -75.57
C ASP A 162 -8.40 57.92 -76.31
N GLU A 163 -7.13 57.55 -76.17
CA GLU A 163 -6.01 58.11 -76.98
C GLU A 163 -6.21 57.91 -78.49
N ALA A 164 -6.63 56.71 -78.92
CA ALA A 164 -6.94 56.45 -80.32
C ALA A 164 -8.13 57.28 -80.82
N ARG A 165 -9.08 57.61 -79.93
CA ARG A 165 -10.20 58.50 -80.25
C ARG A 165 -9.71 59.94 -80.38
N ASP A 166 -8.86 60.40 -79.49
CA ASP A 166 -8.29 61.75 -79.51
C ASP A 166 -7.40 61.97 -80.73
N LEU A 167 -6.51 61.03 -81.05
CA LEU A 167 -5.70 61.06 -82.27
C LEU A 167 -6.54 61.07 -83.56
N ARG A 168 -7.65 60.32 -83.59
CA ARG A 168 -8.60 60.38 -84.72
C ARG A 168 -9.25 61.76 -84.84
N GLN A 169 -9.58 62.41 -83.72
CA GLN A 169 -10.09 63.77 -83.71
C GLN A 169 -9.03 64.76 -84.19
N GLU A 170 -7.79 64.66 -83.72
CA GLU A 170 -6.67 65.49 -84.17
C GLU A 170 -6.41 65.33 -85.68
N LEU A 171 -6.42 64.10 -86.20
CA LEU A 171 -6.28 63.83 -87.63
C LEU A 171 -7.46 64.41 -88.43
N ALA A 172 -8.68 64.31 -87.94
CA ALA A 172 -9.86 64.90 -88.59
C ALA A 172 -9.77 66.44 -88.65
N VAL A 173 -9.29 67.08 -87.58
CA VAL A 173 -9.01 68.53 -87.56
C VAL A 173 -7.89 68.88 -88.54
N ARG A 174 -6.77 68.16 -88.51
CA ARG A 174 -5.63 68.34 -89.44
C ARG A 174 -6.01 68.11 -90.89
N GLN A 175 -6.94 67.21 -91.18
CA GLN A 175 -7.47 66.99 -92.54
C GLN A 175 -8.41 68.12 -92.97
N LYS A 176 -9.15 68.72 -92.02
CA LYS A 176 -9.96 69.92 -92.25
C LYS A 176 -9.09 71.19 -92.42
N GLU A 177 -7.92 71.24 -91.80
CA GLU A 177 -6.91 72.29 -91.99
C GLU A 177 -6.05 72.06 -93.25
N ARG A 178 -5.76 70.81 -93.63
CA ARG A 178 -5.04 70.42 -94.85
C ARG A 178 -5.98 70.03 -95.99
N ARG A 179 -6.70 71.01 -96.55
CA ARG A 179 -7.03 71.07 -97.99
C ARG A 179 -7.28 72.54 -98.37
N PRO A 180 -6.67 73.05 -99.46
CA PRO A 180 -6.80 72.41 -100.76
C PRO A 180 -5.51 71.83 -101.39
N SER A 181 -5.73 70.76 -102.19
CA SER A 181 -4.89 70.16 -103.26
C SER A 181 -3.57 69.49 -102.82
N SER A 182 -3.05 68.37 -103.35
CA SER A 182 -3.39 67.39 -104.42
C SER A 182 -2.48 66.15 -104.15
N SER A 183 -2.97 64.90 -104.07
CA SER A 183 -3.01 63.82 -105.09
C SER A 183 -1.74 63.58 -105.95
N LEU A 184 -1.23 62.33 -105.90
CA LEU A 184 -0.38 61.52 -106.83
C LEU A 184 0.82 60.90 -106.09
N GLY A 185 1.27 59.66 -106.28
CA GLY A 185 0.93 58.50 -107.13
C GLY A 185 1.49 57.23 -106.44
N LYS A 186 0.90 56.03 -106.56
CA LYS A 186 0.89 55.06 -107.67
C LYS A 186 2.15 54.14 -107.71
N ASP A 187 1.88 52.87 -107.39
CA ASP A 187 2.45 51.57 -107.80
C ASP A 187 3.97 51.27 -107.71
N THR A 188 4.34 50.11 -107.12
CA THR A 188 4.59 48.83 -107.85
C THR A 188 5.27 47.77 -106.93
N ASP A 189 4.62 46.60 -106.85
CA ASP A 189 5.08 45.18 -106.70
C ASP A 189 6.56 44.85 -106.33
N ARG A 190 6.83 44.08 -105.24
CA ARG A 190 6.89 42.57 -105.11
C ARG A 190 8.34 42.03 -105.33
N PRO A 191 8.77 40.79 -104.97
CA PRO A 191 8.46 39.80 -103.90
C PRO A 191 9.68 39.41 -103.00
N ASP A 192 9.37 38.60 -101.97
CA ASP A 192 10.08 37.42 -101.42
C ASP A 192 11.60 37.40 -101.20
N LEU A 193 12.01 36.93 -100.02
CA LEU A 193 12.97 35.83 -99.78
C LEU A 193 12.91 35.44 -98.26
N PRO A 194 13.32 34.21 -97.88
CA PRO A 194 12.52 33.34 -97.02
C PRO A 194 13.28 32.81 -95.79
N CYS A 195 12.66 31.82 -95.12
CA CYS A 195 13.26 30.67 -94.41
C CYS A 195 13.08 30.67 -92.86
N PRO A 196 12.90 29.50 -92.22
CA PRO A 196 11.91 28.47 -92.51
C PRO A 196 11.10 28.02 -91.26
N SER A 197 10.18 27.12 -91.55
CA SER A 197 9.17 26.48 -90.71
C SER A 197 9.64 25.17 -90.03
N ALA A 198 8.80 24.69 -89.11
CA ALA A 198 8.55 23.31 -88.67
C ALA A 198 9.46 22.71 -87.56
N GLY A 199 8.93 22.02 -86.54
CA GLY A 199 7.55 21.58 -86.33
C GLY A 199 7.27 20.96 -84.94
N ASN A 200 5.98 20.80 -84.66
CA ASN A 200 5.40 19.91 -83.63
C ASN A 200 5.23 18.48 -84.23
N PRO A 201 4.66 17.44 -83.57
CA PRO A 201 4.58 17.02 -82.15
C PRO A 201 4.98 15.53 -81.96
N SER A 202 5.11 15.01 -80.72
CA SER A 202 4.61 13.67 -80.29
C SER A 202 4.97 13.28 -78.84
N ILE A 203 3.97 12.74 -78.14
CA ILE A 203 3.96 11.97 -76.86
C ILE A 203 4.04 10.45 -77.24
N PRO A 204 4.21 9.40 -76.38
CA PRO A 204 4.63 9.24 -74.97
C PRO A 204 5.85 8.28 -74.78
N VAL A 205 6.36 8.12 -73.55
CA VAL A 205 6.69 6.80 -72.93
C VAL A 205 7.08 6.98 -71.45
N THR A 206 6.27 6.40 -70.57
CA THR A 206 6.64 5.86 -69.24
C THR A 206 6.92 4.35 -69.41
N PRO A 207 7.51 3.58 -68.47
CA PRO A 207 7.67 3.81 -67.02
C PRO A 207 9.05 3.46 -66.43
N SER A 208 9.33 3.90 -65.19
CA SER A 208 10.11 3.17 -64.16
C SER A 208 10.14 3.96 -62.83
N LYS A 209 9.36 3.50 -61.85
CA LYS A 209 9.49 3.79 -60.40
C LYS A 209 10.56 2.83 -59.80
N PRO A 210 10.88 2.86 -58.49
CA PRO A 210 10.94 3.97 -57.51
C PRO A 210 12.24 3.94 -56.68
N ILE A 211 12.69 5.06 -56.10
CA ILE A 211 13.34 5.02 -54.78
C ILE A 211 12.75 6.11 -53.89
N SER A 212 12.04 5.60 -52.88
CA SER A 212 11.55 6.29 -51.71
C SER A 212 12.70 6.66 -50.78
N SER A 213 12.70 7.88 -50.26
CA SER A 213 13.32 8.16 -48.97
C SER A 213 12.66 9.36 -48.31
N TYR A 214 11.55 9.10 -47.61
CA TYR A 214 11.14 9.90 -46.46
C TYR A 214 12.18 9.68 -45.36
N ALA A 215 12.83 10.75 -44.91
CA ALA A 215 13.66 10.74 -43.71
C ALA A 215 12.82 11.25 -42.54
N THR A 216 12.18 10.31 -41.84
CA THR A 216 11.68 10.46 -40.48
C THR A 216 12.86 10.46 -39.52
N PRO A 217 12.96 11.35 -38.51
CA PRO A 217 13.84 11.09 -37.38
C PRO A 217 13.17 10.07 -36.45
N PRO A 218 13.88 9.01 -35.98
CA PRO A 218 13.30 8.03 -35.10
C PRO A 218 13.27 8.56 -33.66
N ALA A 219 12.12 8.35 -33.02
CA ALA A 219 12.01 8.29 -31.58
C ALA A 219 12.59 6.96 -31.06
N SER A 220 13.06 7.02 -29.81
CA SER A 220 13.48 5.95 -28.92
C SER A 220 14.97 5.55 -28.93
N SER A 221 15.65 5.92 -27.83
CA SER A 221 16.74 5.15 -27.27
C SER A 221 16.53 5.09 -25.76
N ILE A 222 15.75 4.07 -25.37
CA ILE A 222 15.83 3.48 -24.04
C ILE A 222 17.25 2.93 -23.91
N ARG A 223 18.10 3.59 -23.11
CA ARG A 223 19.27 2.95 -22.52
C ARG A 223 18.97 2.66 -21.05
N ARG A 224 18.75 1.38 -20.77
CA ARG A 224 19.13 0.78 -19.49
C ARG A 224 20.66 0.74 -19.41
N GLY A 225 21.21 1.09 -18.26
CA GLY A 225 22.57 0.72 -17.88
C GLY A 225 23.45 1.91 -17.50
N ASP A 226 23.56 2.09 -16.18
CA ASP A 226 24.76 2.48 -15.42
C ASP A 226 25.47 3.81 -15.74
N GLY A 227 25.48 4.70 -14.76
CA GLY A 227 26.05 6.04 -14.87
C GLY A 227 25.94 6.82 -13.56
N LEU A 228 26.65 6.36 -12.53
CA LEU A 228 26.94 7.11 -11.31
C LEU A 228 27.85 8.33 -11.60
N THR A 229 27.40 9.32 -12.35
CA THR A 229 28.01 10.66 -12.38
C THR A 229 27.04 11.71 -12.93
N GLY A 230 26.32 12.37 -12.02
CA GLY A 230 26.19 13.84 -12.00
C GLY A 230 25.52 14.55 -13.19
N THR A 231 24.32 14.16 -13.63
CA THR A 231 23.43 15.14 -14.27
C THR A 231 22.76 15.99 -13.16
N PRO A 232 22.87 17.33 -13.18
CA PRO A 232 22.22 18.16 -12.17
C PRO A 232 20.70 17.93 -12.23
N LEU A 233 20.13 17.48 -11.11
CA LEU A 233 18.67 17.30 -10.97
C LEU A 233 17.97 18.59 -11.40
N THR A 234 16.91 18.43 -12.21
CA THR A 234 16.07 19.57 -12.62
C THR A 234 15.57 20.31 -11.37
N THR A 235 15.40 21.63 -11.46
CA THR A 235 14.96 22.45 -10.32
C THR A 235 13.65 21.93 -9.72
N SER A 236 12.74 21.41 -10.54
CA SER A 236 11.50 20.75 -10.08
C SER A 236 11.76 19.46 -9.29
N ALA A 237 12.65 18.59 -9.76
CA ALA A 237 13.01 17.34 -9.05
C ALA A 237 13.66 17.63 -7.68
N ARG A 238 14.49 18.68 -7.58
CA ARG A 238 15.09 19.12 -6.31
C ARG A 238 14.05 19.62 -5.32
N ILE A 239 13.12 20.47 -5.78
CA ILE A 239 12.05 21.01 -4.92
C ILE A 239 11.12 19.88 -4.44
N SER A 240 10.77 18.95 -5.32
CA SER A 240 9.96 17.77 -4.96
C SER A 240 10.67 16.91 -3.93
N ALA A 241 11.96 16.60 -4.12
CA ALA A 241 12.75 15.83 -3.15
C ALA A 241 12.85 16.52 -1.79
N LEU A 242 13.07 17.84 -1.75
CA LEU A 242 13.12 18.60 -0.49
C LEU A 242 11.77 18.64 0.23
N ASN A 243 10.65 18.74 -0.51
CA ASN A 243 9.32 18.68 0.07
C ASN A 243 9.01 17.31 0.67
N ILE A 244 9.40 16.23 -0.03
CA ILE A 244 9.25 14.86 0.47
C ILE A 244 10.06 14.67 1.75
N VAL A 245 11.34 15.06 1.74
CA VAL A 245 12.21 14.98 2.93
C VAL A 245 11.65 15.82 4.08
N GLY A 246 11.15 17.02 3.80
CA GLY A 246 10.50 17.88 4.79
C GLY A 246 9.22 17.28 5.38
N GLU A 247 8.43 16.57 4.57
CA GLU A 247 7.25 15.85 5.05
C GLU A 247 7.61 14.64 5.91
N LEU A 248 8.63 13.86 5.50
CA LEU A 248 9.16 12.74 6.27
C LEU A 248 9.67 13.18 7.64
N LEU A 249 10.47 14.26 7.71
CA LEU A 249 10.96 14.80 8.99
C LEU A 249 9.80 15.25 9.91
N ARG A 250 8.75 15.85 9.35
CA ARG A 250 7.56 16.22 10.12
C ARG A 250 6.81 15.00 10.65
N LYS A 251 6.69 13.94 9.85
CA LYS A 251 6.07 12.67 10.29
C LYS A 251 6.90 11.98 11.36
N VAL A 252 8.23 11.97 11.22
CA VAL A 252 9.15 11.44 12.24
C VAL A 252 9.02 12.24 13.54
N GLY A 253 9.02 13.58 13.50
CA GLY A 253 8.81 14.41 14.69
C GLY A 253 7.45 14.17 15.37
N ASN A 254 6.38 13.98 14.59
CA ASN A 254 5.06 13.63 15.14
C ASN A 254 5.05 12.23 15.78
N LEU A 255 5.77 11.26 15.18
CA LEU A 255 5.91 9.92 15.73
C LEU A 255 6.73 9.95 17.02
N GLU A 256 7.84 10.68 17.06
CA GLU A 256 8.67 10.87 18.26
C GLU A 256 7.88 11.53 19.40
N SER A 257 7.06 12.55 19.10
CA SER A 257 6.18 13.18 20.08
C SER A 257 5.12 12.21 20.64
N LYS A 258 4.52 11.36 19.79
CA LYS A 258 3.59 10.32 20.24
C LYS A 258 4.30 9.23 21.06
N LEU A 259 5.52 8.85 20.68
CA LEU A 259 6.33 7.87 21.42
C LEU A 259 6.75 8.41 22.79
N ALA A 260 7.11 9.69 22.87
CA ALA A 260 7.38 10.36 24.15
C ALA A 260 6.12 10.39 25.03
N SER A 261 4.96 10.73 24.46
CA SER A 261 3.68 10.72 25.18
C SER A 261 3.28 9.33 25.67
N CYS A 262 3.50 8.27 24.88
CA CYS A 262 3.28 6.89 25.33
C CYS A 262 4.26 6.49 26.44
N ARG A 263 5.51 6.94 26.38
CA ARG A 263 6.50 6.67 27.42
C ARG A 263 6.10 7.33 28.74
N ASP A 264 5.65 8.59 28.70
CA ASP A 264 5.13 9.30 29.88
C ASP A 264 3.90 8.58 30.46
N PHE A 265 3.00 8.09 29.62
CA PHE A 265 1.82 7.32 30.06
C PHE A 265 2.19 5.98 30.73
N VAL A 266 3.24 5.31 30.25
CA VAL A 266 3.76 4.06 30.87
C VAL A 266 4.44 4.35 32.20
N TYR A 267 5.13 5.49 32.33
CA TYR A 267 5.70 5.91 33.62
C TYR A 267 4.62 6.30 34.64
N ASP A 268 3.57 7.01 34.22
CA ASP A 268 2.46 7.42 35.09
C ASP A 268 1.60 6.22 35.54
N THR A 269 1.46 5.20 34.70
CA THR A 269 0.74 3.95 35.04
C THR A 269 1.55 3.03 35.97
N SER A 270 2.87 3.20 36.05
CA SER A 270 3.76 2.37 36.88
C SER A 270 3.91 2.84 38.34
N VAL A 271 3.22 3.91 38.77
CA VAL A 271 3.21 4.34 40.17
C VAL A 271 1.83 4.16 40.80
N PRO A 272 1.68 3.18 41.72
CA PRO A 272 0.74 3.32 42.81
C PRO A 272 1.42 3.07 44.16
N ARG A 273 1.87 4.13 44.86
CA ARG A 273 1.52 4.35 46.28
C ARG A 273 2.03 5.68 46.86
N PRO A 274 1.19 6.41 47.61
CA PRO A 274 1.64 7.43 48.55
C PRO A 274 2.18 6.73 49.82
N ALA A 275 3.40 7.07 50.24
CA ALA A 275 3.92 6.71 51.56
C ALA A 275 3.95 7.96 52.45
N LEU A 276 3.27 7.88 53.60
CA LEU A 276 3.39 8.80 54.72
C LEU A 276 4.67 8.48 55.56
N PRO A 277 5.12 9.41 56.44
CA PRO A 277 6.55 9.60 56.73
C PRO A 277 7.03 9.02 58.07
N ALA A 278 8.35 8.71 58.14
CA ALA A 278 9.29 8.80 59.27
C ALA A 278 10.48 7.87 58.96
N GLY A 279 11.70 8.36 58.71
CA GLY A 279 12.67 8.85 59.71
C GLY A 279 14.09 8.40 59.28
N PRO A 280 15.17 8.99 59.84
CA PRO A 280 16.44 9.18 59.12
C PRO A 280 17.49 8.08 59.35
N GLY A 281 18.29 7.80 58.33
CA GLY A 281 19.49 6.95 58.41
C GLY A 281 20.35 7.08 57.16
N SER A 282 21.61 7.46 57.36
CA SER A 282 22.61 7.96 56.39
C SER A 282 23.36 6.84 55.60
N PRO A 283 24.29 7.18 54.67
CA PRO A 283 24.46 6.52 53.36
C PRO A 283 25.73 5.65 53.19
N ALA A 284 25.74 4.83 52.13
CA ALA A 284 26.88 4.37 51.31
C ALA A 284 26.27 3.47 50.19
N GLY A 285 26.65 3.45 48.92
CA GLY A 285 27.91 3.76 48.27
C GLY A 285 28.34 2.52 47.46
N LEU A 286 28.55 2.71 46.15
CA LEU A 286 29.35 1.92 45.19
C LEU A 286 28.67 0.95 44.20
N GLU A 287 28.97 1.27 42.95
CA GLU A 287 29.00 0.45 41.74
C GLU A 287 29.65 -0.93 41.88
N ALA A 288 29.19 -1.89 41.07
CA ALA A 288 30.01 -2.54 40.03
C ALA A 288 29.17 -3.64 39.34
N GLY A 289 29.31 -3.73 38.02
CA GLY A 289 28.66 -4.77 37.22
C GLY A 289 29.29 -6.16 37.38
N ASN A 290 28.62 -7.16 36.82
CA ASN A 290 29.31 -8.26 36.14
C ASN A 290 28.36 -9.04 35.21
N GLU A 291 28.95 -9.42 34.08
CA GLU A 291 28.43 -10.27 33.02
C GLU A 291 28.26 -11.74 33.44
N ALA A 292 27.52 -12.44 32.56
CA ALA A 292 27.61 -13.86 32.22
C ALA A 292 26.95 -14.89 33.15
N GLN A 293 25.85 -15.51 32.67
CA GLN A 293 25.91 -16.92 32.26
C GLN A 293 24.65 -17.34 31.47
N ALA A 294 24.87 -17.77 30.23
CA ALA A 294 23.93 -18.54 29.46
C ALA A 294 23.97 -20.00 29.94
N THR A 295 22.83 -20.54 30.36
CA THR A 295 22.62 -21.98 30.57
C THR A 295 21.60 -22.48 29.56
N SER A 296 22.11 -23.26 28.62
CA SER A 296 21.39 -24.06 27.64
C SER A 296 20.50 -25.08 28.37
N LEU A 297 19.20 -25.07 28.05
CA LEU A 297 18.23 -26.08 28.46
C LEU A 297 18.32 -27.29 27.52
N SER A 298 18.56 -28.47 28.09
CA SER A 298 18.48 -29.79 27.44
C SER A 298 17.06 -30.10 26.94
N PRO A 299 16.89 -30.85 25.83
CA PRO A 299 15.56 -31.33 25.39
C PRO A 299 15.14 -32.64 26.09
N PRO A 300 13.82 -32.95 26.15
CA PRO A 300 13.27 -34.08 26.90
C PRO A 300 13.37 -35.43 26.13
N PRO A 301 13.20 -36.59 26.80
CA PRO A 301 13.39 -37.90 26.19
C PRO A 301 12.20 -38.27 25.28
N GLN A 302 12.51 -38.80 24.09
CA GLN A 302 11.55 -39.48 23.23
C GLN A 302 11.27 -40.87 23.78
N TYR A 303 9.99 -41.18 24.01
CA TYR A 303 9.52 -42.55 24.16
C TYR A 303 9.14 -43.07 22.76
N ASP A 304 9.90 -44.04 22.26
CA ASP A 304 9.53 -44.82 21.08
C ASP A 304 8.31 -45.69 21.38
N ARG A 305 7.40 -45.77 20.39
CA ARG A 305 6.32 -46.75 20.30
C ARG A 305 6.28 -47.33 18.90
#